data_AF-A0A251UL98-F1
#
_entry.id   AF-A0A251UL98-F1
#
_cell.length_a   1.000
_cell.length_b   1.000
_cell.length_c   1.000
_cell.angle_alpha   90.00
_cell.angle_beta   90.00
_cell.angle_gamma   90.00
#
_symmetry.space_group_name_H-M   'P 1'
#
loop_
_entity.id
_entity.type
_entity.pdbx_description
1 polymer ?
#
loop_
_entity_poly.entity_id
_entity_poly.type
_entity_poly.pdbx_seq_one_letter_code
_entity_poly.pdbx_strand_id
1 'polypeptide(L)'
;MLSVLRVHLPSDIPIVGCEISPYVLIRHPDKTVSTEDVPENLPLHGCFLRYKWYRIQSDKKVAICSVHPSEQATLQCLGCVKAKLPVAKSYHCTTKCFSDAWQHHRVLHERAASAVNENGNEEEDIYGRFNNTTSGINNNNNNNNTNGQAVANGTTYPATVTQRNGGEIWFEVGRFKTYTPTAEDIGHVLKFECVVVDLETKSPVGQANTILTSRVIPAPSPSPRRLISVTNADVAGHLDTSSGTFSVLSYNVLCDAYATSDLYGYCPSWALSWPYRRQNLLREIVGYLADIVCLQEVQSDHFEEFFAPELDKHGYQALFKRRTAEVQNGNNQTIDGCATFFRRDRFSHVKKYEVEFNKAAQSLTDALVPNAQKKTALNRLVKDNVALIVVLEAKFGNQGVDTLGKRQLVCVANTHVNVQHELKDVKLWQVHTLLKGLEKIAASADIPMLVCGDFNSVPGSAPHALLAIGKVDSMHPDLAVDPLGILRPDTKLTHTLPLVSAYSSFARIGYEQQKKRVDPNTNEPLFTNCTRDFIGTLDYIFYSV
;
A
#
# COMPACT_ATOMS: atom_id res chain seq x y z
N MET A 1 -8.34 -37.19 -19.29
CA MET A 1 -9.06 -36.09 -19.97
C MET A 1 -8.87 -34.83 -19.15
N LEU A 2 -8.74 -33.66 -19.78
CA LEU A 2 -8.68 -32.39 -19.06
C LEU A 2 -9.98 -32.20 -18.27
N SER A 3 -9.88 -31.87 -16.99
CA SER A 3 -11.05 -31.67 -16.12
C SER A 3 -10.79 -30.57 -15.10
N VAL A 4 -11.79 -29.74 -14.82
CA VAL A 4 -11.77 -28.79 -13.70
C VAL A 4 -12.12 -29.53 -12.41
N LEU A 5 -11.22 -29.49 -11.43
CA LEU A 5 -11.39 -30.14 -10.12
C LEU A 5 -12.06 -29.23 -9.10
N ARG A 6 -11.70 -27.95 -9.09
CA ARG A 6 -12.20 -26.97 -8.12
C ARG A 6 -12.10 -25.57 -8.69
N VAL A 7 -13.10 -24.76 -8.39
CA VAL A 7 -13.05 -23.30 -8.52
C VAL A 7 -13.22 -22.66 -7.15
N HIS A 8 -12.50 -21.58 -6.89
CA HIS A 8 -12.62 -20.82 -5.63
C HIS A 8 -12.29 -19.34 -5.87
N LEU A 9 -12.88 -18.46 -5.06
CA LEU A 9 -12.62 -17.02 -5.11
C LEU A 9 -11.68 -16.63 -3.97
N PRO A 10 -10.67 -15.75 -4.21
CA PRO A 10 -9.81 -15.23 -3.14
C PRO A 10 -10.59 -14.45 -2.06
N SER A 11 -11.68 -13.80 -2.48
CA SER A 11 -12.64 -13.17 -1.58
C SER A 11 -14.04 -13.37 -2.15
N ASP A 12 -14.97 -13.73 -1.29
CA ASP A 12 -16.37 -13.88 -1.67
C ASP A 12 -17.09 -12.53 -1.75
N ILE A 13 -16.47 -11.42 -1.30
CA ILE A 13 -17.07 -10.07 -1.32
C ILE A 13 -16.47 -9.25 -2.46
N PRO A 14 -17.20 -9.07 -3.58
CA PRO A 14 -16.71 -8.31 -4.71
C PRO A 14 -16.84 -6.80 -4.49
N ILE A 15 -15.76 -6.08 -4.78
CA ILE A 15 -15.68 -4.62 -4.64
C ILE A 15 -15.65 -3.98 -6.02
N VAL A 16 -16.46 -2.94 -6.23
CA VAL A 16 -16.43 -2.17 -7.48
C VAL A 16 -15.01 -1.68 -7.79
N GLY A 17 -14.56 -1.87 -9.03
CA GLY A 17 -13.23 -1.47 -9.51
C GLY A 17 -12.08 -2.36 -9.05
N CYS A 18 -12.34 -3.41 -8.26
CA CYS A 18 -11.33 -4.38 -7.85
C CYS A 18 -11.50 -5.68 -8.65
N GLU A 19 -10.46 -6.05 -9.39
CA GLU A 19 -10.47 -7.29 -10.17
C GLU A 19 -10.64 -8.52 -9.26
N ILE A 20 -11.56 -9.40 -9.64
CA ILE A 20 -11.74 -10.72 -9.06
C ILE A 20 -11.02 -11.72 -9.94
N SER A 21 -10.12 -12.49 -9.35
CA SER A 21 -9.31 -13.50 -10.05
C SER A 21 -9.57 -14.89 -9.45
N PRO A 22 -10.54 -15.66 -10.00
CA PRO A 22 -10.84 -17.00 -9.52
C PRO A 22 -9.64 -17.96 -9.66
N TYR A 23 -9.44 -18.75 -8.62
CA TYR A 23 -8.52 -19.89 -8.64
C TYR A 23 -9.22 -21.08 -9.31
N VAL A 24 -8.59 -21.64 -10.33
CA VAL A 24 -9.11 -22.79 -11.08
C VAL A 24 -8.07 -23.90 -11.02
N LEU A 25 -8.41 -24.99 -10.34
CA LEU A 25 -7.58 -26.17 -10.25
C LEU A 25 -7.99 -27.18 -11.32
N ILE A 26 -7.06 -27.55 -12.18
CA ILE A 26 -7.31 -28.49 -13.28
C ILE A 26 -6.49 -29.77 -13.10
N ARG A 27 -7.02 -30.85 -13.68
CA ARG A 27 -6.31 -32.12 -13.83
C ARG A 27 -6.02 -32.37 -15.30
N HIS A 28 -4.77 -32.57 -15.63
CA HIS A 28 -4.30 -32.93 -16.96
C HIS A 28 -4.59 -34.41 -17.27
N PRO A 29 -4.57 -34.82 -18.56
CA PRO A 29 -4.77 -36.22 -18.93
C PRO A 29 -3.77 -37.20 -18.32
N ASP A 30 -2.54 -36.76 -18.03
CA ASP A 30 -1.48 -37.51 -17.34
C ASP A 30 -1.67 -37.60 -15.82
N LYS A 31 -2.80 -37.09 -15.31
CA LYS A 31 -3.20 -37.00 -13.89
C LYS A 31 -2.42 -35.96 -13.07
N THR A 32 -1.54 -35.18 -13.68
CA THR A 32 -0.93 -34.04 -13.00
C THR A 32 -1.99 -32.96 -12.71
N VAL A 33 -1.77 -32.20 -11.64
CA VAL A 33 -2.67 -31.14 -11.20
C VAL A 33 -1.94 -29.81 -11.35
N SER A 34 -2.60 -28.85 -11.99
CA SER A 34 -2.04 -27.53 -12.25
C SER A 34 -3.11 -26.44 -12.03
N THR A 35 -2.63 -25.20 -11.98
CA THR A 35 -3.43 -23.97 -11.92
C THR A 35 -3.25 -23.10 -13.16
N GLU A 36 -2.36 -23.54 -14.05
CA GLU A 36 -2.09 -22.88 -15.32
C GLU A 36 -3.35 -22.85 -16.18
N ASP A 37 -3.57 -21.71 -16.80
CA ASP A 37 -4.70 -21.52 -17.69
C ASP A 37 -4.49 -22.32 -19.00
N VAL A 38 -5.58 -22.76 -19.61
CA VAL A 38 -5.59 -23.44 -20.91
C VAL A 38 -6.46 -22.62 -21.85
N PRO A 39 -5.93 -21.55 -22.47
CA PRO A 39 -6.71 -20.67 -23.31
C PRO A 39 -7.01 -21.31 -24.68
N GLU A 40 -8.01 -20.77 -25.39
CA GLU A 40 -8.43 -21.30 -26.70
C GLU A 40 -7.32 -21.27 -27.76
N ASN A 41 -6.39 -20.32 -27.68
CA ASN A 41 -5.25 -20.20 -28.59
C ASN A 41 -4.10 -21.17 -28.25
N LEU A 42 -4.12 -21.82 -27.08
CA LEU A 42 -3.15 -22.83 -26.68
C LEU A 42 -3.86 -24.03 -26.02
N PRO A 43 -4.65 -24.79 -26.78
CA PRO A 43 -5.46 -25.88 -26.26
C PRO A 43 -4.59 -27.07 -25.84
N LEU A 44 -4.96 -27.72 -24.74
CA LEU A 44 -4.34 -28.95 -24.26
C LEU A 44 -5.14 -30.15 -24.76
N HIS A 45 -4.52 -30.96 -25.61
CA HIS A 45 -5.14 -32.15 -26.23
C HIS A 45 -6.50 -31.83 -26.89
N GLY A 46 -6.57 -30.73 -27.63
CA GLY A 46 -7.80 -30.30 -28.31
C GLY A 46 -8.88 -29.73 -27.38
N CYS A 47 -8.60 -29.53 -26.10
CA CYS A 47 -9.52 -28.92 -25.14
C CYS A 47 -8.98 -27.59 -24.61
N PHE A 48 -9.86 -26.67 -24.25
CA PHE A 48 -9.52 -25.41 -23.59
C PHE A 48 -10.52 -25.06 -22.49
N LEU A 49 -10.16 -24.12 -21.62
CA LEU A 49 -11.04 -23.59 -20.58
C LEU A 49 -11.80 -22.39 -21.12
N ARG A 50 -13.11 -22.40 -20.93
CA ARG A 50 -13.99 -21.28 -21.22
C ARG A 50 -14.57 -20.72 -19.92
N TYR A 51 -14.53 -19.41 -19.81
CA TYR A 51 -14.99 -18.67 -18.64
C TYR A 51 -16.21 -17.83 -18.97
N LYS A 52 -17.12 -17.72 -18.02
CA LYS A 52 -18.25 -16.79 -18.07
C LYS A 52 -18.53 -16.21 -16.71
N TRP A 53 -18.90 -14.93 -16.71
CA TRP A 53 -19.42 -14.21 -15.57
C TRP A 53 -20.86 -13.83 -15.83
N TYR A 54 -21.71 -14.02 -14.83
CA TYR A 54 -23.11 -13.63 -14.90
C TYR A 54 -23.50 -12.75 -13.71
N ARG A 55 -24.37 -11.78 -13.95
CA ARG A 55 -25.04 -10.98 -12.92
C ARG A 55 -26.48 -11.46 -12.77
N ILE A 56 -26.92 -11.70 -11.53
CA ILE A 56 -28.33 -11.98 -11.26
C ILE A 56 -29.15 -10.69 -11.38
N GLN A 57 -30.30 -10.74 -12.04
CA GLN A 57 -31.33 -9.72 -11.93
C GLN A 57 -32.33 -10.19 -10.87
N SER A 58 -32.27 -9.57 -9.69
CA SER A 58 -33.29 -9.78 -8.66
C SER A 58 -34.20 -8.57 -8.61
N ASP A 59 -35.50 -8.74 -8.88
CA ASP A 59 -36.52 -7.69 -8.69
C ASP A 59 -36.69 -7.28 -7.20
N LYS A 60 -36.08 -8.05 -6.29
CA LYS A 60 -36.05 -7.74 -4.86
C LYS A 60 -34.91 -6.76 -4.57
N LYS A 61 -35.24 -5.47 -4.44
CA LYS A 61 -34.34 -4.49 -3.78
C LYS A 61 -34.15 -4.92 -2.33
N VAL A 62 -33.05 -5.61 -2.04
CA VAL A 62 -32.69 -6.02 -0.69
C VAL A 62 -31.96 -4.86 -0.02
N ALA A 63 -32.48 -4.37 1.11
CA ALA A 63 -31.77 -3.41 1.94
C ALA A 63 -30.48 -4.06 2.46
N ILE A 64 -29.36 -3.34 2.39
CA ILE A 64 -28.03 -3.83 2.76
C ILE A 64 -27.60 -3.19 4.07
N CYS A 65 -26.92 -3.95 4.92
CA CYS A 65 -26.39 -3.44 6.17
C CYS A 65 -25.31 -2.37 5.92
N SER A 66 -25.41 -1.23 6.61
CA SER A 66 -24.48 -0.11 6.48
C SER A 66 -23.08 -0.39 7.05
N VAL A 67 -22.99 -1.37 7.94
CA VAL A 67 -21.74 -1.79 8.62
C VAL A 67 -21.13 -3.00 7.93
N HIS A 68 -21.98 -3.91 7.43
CA HIS A 68 -21.59 -5.14 6.75
C HIS A 68 -22.23 -5.15 5.35
N PRO A 69 -21.64 -4.47 4.35
CA PRO A 69 -22.30 -4.29 3.05
C PRO A 69 -22.53 -5.59 2.26
N SER A 70 -21.92 -6.71 2.68
CA SER A 70 -22.20 -8.05 2.14
C SER A 70 -23.50 -8.66 2.68
N GLU A 71 -24.02 -8.16 3.80
CA GLU A 71 -25.15 -8.76 4.53
C GLU A 71 -26.47 -8.05 4.23
N GLN A 72 -27.53 -8.84 4.11
CA GLN A 72 -28.89 -8.31 4.06
C GLN A 72 -29.24 -7.62 5.39
N ALA A 73 -29.78 -6.42 5.30
CA ALA A 73 -30.33 -5.73 6.45
C ALA A 73 -31.60 -6.42 6.92
N THR A 74 -31.68 -6.63 8.23
CA THR A 74 -32.89 -7.14 8.92
C THR A 74 -33.47 -6.06 9.84
N LEU A 75 -32.74 -4.98 10.08
CA LEU A 75 -33.07 -3.91 11.01
C LEU A 75 -32.83 -2.54 10.38
N GLN A 76 -33.61 -1.55 10.82
CA GLN A 76 -33.44 -0.15 10.44
C GLN A 76 -33.48 0.75 11.68
N CYS A 77 -32.46 1.58 11.86
CA CYS A 77 -32.39 2.61 12.89
C CYS A 77 -33.36 3.75 12.55
N LEU A 78 -34.51 3.79 13.24
CA LEU A 78 -35.47 4.88 13.09
C LEU A 78 -34.92 6.24 13.55
N GLY A 79 -33.92 6.26 14.44
CA GLY A 79 -33.22 7.48 14.83
C GLY A 79 -32.51 8.15 13.64
N CYS A 80 -31.80 7.37 12.83
CA CYS A 80 -31.16 7.85 11.61
C CYS A 80 -32.17 8.43 10.63
N VAL A 81 -33.30 7.74 10.44
CA VAL A 81 -34.37 8.18 9.54
C VAL A 81 -34.98 9.50 10.03
N LYS A 82 -35.27 9.60 11.33
CA LYS A 82 -35.79 10.85 11.93
C LYS A 82 -34.79 12.01 11.83
N ALA A 83 -33.50 11.71 11.95
CA ALA A 83 -32.40 12.68 11.79
C ALA A 83 -32.09 13.01 10.32
N LYS A 84 -32.89 12.54 9.35
CA LYS A 84 -32.71 12.74 7.91
C LYS A 84 -31.34 12.30 7.37
N LEU A 85 -30.69 11.34 8.04
CA LEU A 85 -29.48 10.73 7.53
C LEU A 85 -29.81 9.85 6.31
N PRO A 86 -28.87 9.64 5.37
CA PRO A 86 -29.09 8.78 4.22
C PRO A 86 -29.64 7.41 4.64
N VAL A 87 -30.77 7.00 4.05
CA VAL A 87 -31.49 5.77 4.44
C VAL A 87 -30.58 4.54 4.41
N ALA A 88 -29.65 4.46 3.46
CA ALA A 88 -28.65 3.39 3.38
C ALA A 88 -27.78 3.26 4.65
N LYS A 89 -27.55 4.35 5.40
CA LYS A 89 -26.78 4.34 6.66
C LYS A 89 -27.59 3.90 7.87
N SER A 90 -28.90 3.72 7.72
CA SER A 90 -29.80 3.32 8.81
C SER A 90 -29.96 1.81 8.95
N TYR A 91 -29.48 1.02 7.99
CA TYR A 91 -29.76 -0.41 7.92
C TYR A 91 -28.69 -1.27 8.61
N HIS A 92 -29.09 -2.34 9.31
CA HIS A 92 -28.20 -3.27 10.00
C HIS A 92 -28.62 -4.72 9.78
N CYS A 93 -27.65 -5.65 9.67
CA CYS A 93 -27.93 -7.06 9.42
C CYS A 93 -28.33 -7.84 10.68
N THR A 94 -27.93 -7.39 11.87
CA THR A 94 -28.25 -8.03 13.16
C THR A 94 -28.35 -7.00 14.28
N THR A 95 -28.99 -7.38 15.40
CA THR A 95 -29.07 -6.55 16.60
C THR A 95 -27.69 -6.28 17.20
N LYS A 96 -26.78 -7.27 17.15
CA LYS A 96 -25.39 -7.11 17.55
C LYS A 96 -24.65 -6.09 16.69
N CYS A 97 -24.76 -6.19 15.36
CA CYS A 97 -24.19 -5.21 14.43
C CYS A 97 -24.65 -3.77 14.74
N PHE A 98 -25.94 -3.59 15.04
CA PHE A 98 -26.46 -2.29 15.45
C PHE A 98 -25.87 -1.81 16.78
N SER A 99 -25.81 -2.69 17.79
CA SER A 99 -25.24 -2.38 19.11
C SER A 99 -23.76 -1.99 19.02
N ASP A 100 -22.96 -2.74 18.26
CA ASP A 100 -21.52 -2.50 18.09
C ASP A 100 -21.28 -1.17 17.36
N ALA A 101 -22.15 -0.81 16.41
CA ALA A 101 -22.08 0.45 15.67
C ALA A 101 -22.72 1.65 16.40
N TRP A 102 -23.36 1.46 17.56
CA TRP A 102 -24.16 2.48 18.22
C TRP A 102 -23.38 3.75 18.55
N GLN A 103 -22.12 3.62 18.98
CA GLN A 103 -21.28 4.78 19.29
C GLN A 103 -21.09 5.69 18.07
N HIS A 104 -20.93 5.10 16.88
CA HIS A 104 -20.81 5.85 15.63
C HIS A 104 -22.14 6.51 15.24
N HIS A 105 -23.25 5.77 15.36
CA HIS A 105 -24.60 6.30 15.11
C HIS A 105 -24.97 7.45 16.04
N ARG A 106 -24.61 7.37 17.32
CA ARG A 106 -24.83 8.44 18.30
C ARG A 106 -24.16 9.75 17.86
N VAL A 107 -22.90 9.69 17.43
CA VAL A 107 -22.19 10.87 16.90
C VAL A 107 -22.85 11.42 15.63
N LEU A 108 -23.34 10.55 14.74
CA LEU A 108 -24.06 10.99 13.54
C LEU A 108 -25.38 11.70 13.89
N HIS A 109 -26.13 11.17 14.85
CA HIS A 109 -27.36 11.79 15.33
C HIS A 109 -27.09 13.15 15.99
N GLU A 110 -26.07 13.23 16.85
CA GLU A 110 -25.65 14.48 17.50
C GLU A 110 -25.26 15.54 16.47
N ARG A 111 -24.46 15.18 15.46
CA ARG A 111 -24.09 16.08 14.37
C ARG A 111 -25.31 16.55 13.56
N ALA A 112 -26.21 15.65 13.23
CA ALA A 112 -27.44 16.01 12.51
C ALA A 112 -28.33 16.94 13.35
N ALA A 113 -28.45 16.70 14.65
CA ALA A 113 -29.19 17.56 15.56
C ALA A 113 -28.54 18.95 15.71
N SER A 114 -27.21 19.02 15.81
CA SER A 114 -26.47 20.29 15.82
C SER A 114 -26.63 21.08 14.53
N ALA A 115 -26.59 20.42 13.36
CA ALA A 115 -26.78 21.07 12.07
C ALA A 115 -28.18 21.66 11.89
N VAL A 116 -29.21 21.02 12.47
CA VAL A 116 -30.60 21.55 12.48
C VAL A 116 -30.75 22.75 13.41
N ASN A 117 -29.95 22.83 14.48
CA ASN A 117 -29.98 23.95 15.41
C ASN A 117 -29.17 25.17 14.92
N GLU A 118 -28.23 24.99 14.00
CA GLU A 118 -27.37 26.07 13.51
C GLU A 118 -27.88 26.75 12.22
N ASN A 119 -28.67 26.09 11.37
CA ASN A 119 -29.12 26.69 10.09
C ASN A 119 -30.63 26.56 9.82
N GLY A 120 -31.37 27.63 10.15
CA GLY A 120 -32.48 28.07 9.29
C GLY A 120 -31.88 28.88 8.14
N ASN A 121 -31.98 28.36 6.92
CA ASN A 121 -31.41 28.86 5.66
C ASN A 121 -29.91 28.55 5.45
N GLU A 122 -29.64 27.44 4.75
CA GLU A 122 -28.73 27.33 3.59
C GLU A 122 -28.60 25.83 3.25
N GLU A 123 -29.30 25.39 2.21
CA GLU A 123 -29.11 24.07 1.60
C GLU A 123 -28.03 24.15 0.50
N GLU A 124 -27.33 23.03 0.34
CA GLU A 124 -26.39 22.65 -0.73
C GLU A 124 -24.99 23.28 -0.70
N ASP A 125 -24.06 22.61 -0.02
CA ASP A 125 -22.92 21.95 -0.68
C ASP A 125 -21.98 21.36 0.38
N ILE A 126 -21.91 20.04 0.46
CA ILE A 126 -20.79 19.19 0.96
C ILE A 126 -21.40 17.79 0.98
N TYR A 127 -21.18 17.02 -0.08
CA TYR A 127 -21.04 15.56 -0.14
C TYR A 127 -21.28 15.14 -1.61
N GLY A 128 -20.25 14.55 -2.22
CA GLY A 128 -20.17 14.28 -3.65
C GLY A 128 -21.38 13.58 -4.24
N ARG A 129 -21.91 14.16 -5.33
CA ARG A 129 -22.99 13.64 -6.16
C ARG A 129 -22.65 12.24 -6.72
N PHE A 130 -23.46 11.25 -6.34
CA PHE A 130 -23.89 10.19 -7.24
C PHE A 130 -25.39 10.37 -7.47
N ASN A 131 -25.77 10.93 -8.63
CA ASN A 131 -27.17 11.01 -9.04
C ASN A 131 -27.61 9.65 -9.60
N ASN A 132 -28.51 8.98 -8.90
CA ASN A 132 -29.44 8.01 -9.46
C ASN A 132 -30.76 8.73 -9.74
N THR A 133 -31.05 9.02 -11.00
CA THR A 133 -32.38 9.46 -11.44
C THR A 133 -33.30 8.27 -11.67
N THR A 134 -34.47 8.26 -11.03
CA THR A 134 -35.61 7.44 -11.46
C THR A 134 -36.65 8.36 -12.10
N SER A 135 -36.83 8.17 -13.40
CA SER A 135 -37.92 8.48 -14.33
C SER A 135 -39.04 9.49 -13.94
N GLY A 136 -39.08 10.58 -14.68
CA GLY A 136 -40.31 11.31 -15.04
C GLY A 136 -40.40 11.40 -16.57
N ILE A 137 -41.51 10.90 -17.13
CA ILE A 137 -41.82 10.91 -18.56
C ILE A 137 -41.99 12.36 -19.03
N ASN A 138 -41.32 12.75 -20.13
CA ASN A 138 -41.91 13.58 -21.18
C ASN A 138 -41.02 13.65 -22.44
N ASN A 139 -41.68 13.52 -23.60
CA ASN A 139 -41.15 13.66 -24.95
C ASN A 139 -40.51 15.05 -25.18
N ASN A 140 -39.33 15.10 -25.83
CA ASN A 140 -39.16 15.77 -27.12
C ASN A 140 -37.74 15.63 -27.69
N ASN A 141 -37.70 15.52 -29.02
CA ASN A 141 -36.53 15.51 -29.91
C ASN A 141 -35.60 16.73 -29.71
N ASN A 142 -34.28 16.52 -29.81
CA ASN A 142 -33.47 16.99 -30.94
C ASN A 142 -31.97 16.68 -30.80
N ASN A 143 -31.35 16.43 -31.97
CA ASN A 143 -29.92 16.22 -32.23
C ASN A 143 -29.01 17.35 -31.73
N ASN A 144 -27.79 17.01 -31.26
CA ASN A 144 -26.55 17.32 -32.00
C ASN A 144 -25.27 16.76 -31.33
N ASN A 145 -24.36 16.33 -32.21
CA ASN A 145 -22.99 15.83 -32.02
C ASN A 145 -22.04 16.80 -31.31
N THR A 146 -21.09 16.27 -30.52
CA THR A 146 -19.65 16.62 -30.59
C THR A 146 -18.77 15.57 -29.88
N ASN A 147 -17.71 15.14 -30.57
CA ASN A 147 -16.70 14.13 -30.21
C ASN A 147 -15.66 14.62 -29.19
N GLY A 148 -15.21 13.71 -28.32
CA GLY A 148 -13.97 13.82 -27.53
C GLY A 148 -13.54 12.44 -27.00
N GLN A 149 -12.60 11.79 -27.68
CA GLN A 149 -12.12 10.43 -27.40
C GLN A 149 -11.19 10.38 -26.18
N ALA A 150 -11.55 9.56 -25.18
CA ALA A 150 -10.65 9.00 -24.19
C ALA A 150 -10.66 7.47 -24.34
N VAL A 151 -9.49 6.88 -24.61
CA VAL A 151 -9.32 5.45 -24.84
C VAL A 151 -9.30 4.73 -23.49
N ALA A 152 -10.41 4.11 -23.14
CA ALA A 152 -10.50 3.11 -22.08
C ALA A 152 -11.00 1.79 -22.71
N ASN A 153 -10.22 0.72 -22.54
CA ASN A 153 -10.59 -0.64 -22.95
C ASN A 153 -11.70 -1.18 -22.04
N GLY A 154 -12.91 -0.63 -22.18
CA GLY A 154 -14.14 -1.19 -21.64
C GLY A 154 -14.99 -1.70 -22.79
N THR A 155 -14.80 -2.95 -23.21
CA THR A 155 -15.79 -3.63 -24.06
C THR A 155 -17.05 -3.84 -23.23
N THR A 156 -18.01 -2.95 -23.37
CA THR A 156 -19.37 -3.11 -22.86
C THR A 156 -20.04 -4.21 -23.69
N TYR A 157 -20.07 -5.43 -23.16
CA TYR A 157 -20.82 -6.52 -23.77
C TYR A 157 -22.32 -6.27 -23.53
N PRO A 158 -23.18 -6.29 -24.56
CA PRO A 158 -24.62 -6.20 -24.36
C PRO A 158 -25.07 -7.43 -23.55
N ALA A 159 -25.75 -7.17 -22.43
CA ALA A 159 -26.20 -8.18 -21.50
C ALA A 159 -27.24 -9.11 -22.19
N THR A 160 -26.80 -10.23 -22.73
CA THR A 160 -27.68 -11.27 -23.26
C THR A 160 -28.27 -12.10 -22.13
N VAL A 161 -29.60 -12.25 -22.10
CA VAL A 161 -30.33 -13.14 -21.18
C VAL A 161 -29.98 -14.59 -21.55
N THR A 162 -29.33 -15.32 -20.65
CA THR A 162 -28.78 -16.65 -20.98
C THR A 162 -29.39 -17.82 -20.20
N GLN A 163 -29.93 -17.62 -18.99
CA GLN A 163 -30.51 -18.72 -18.20
C GLN A 163 -31.71 -18.28 -17.33
N ARG A 164 -32.81 -19.05 -17.42
CA ARG A 164 -33.92 -19.08 -16.44
C ARG A 164 -33.88 -20.43 -15.72
N ASN A 165 -33.27 -20.48 -14.54
CA ASN A 165 -33.36 -21.63 -13.64
C ASN A 165 -33.96 -21.14 -12.32
N GLY A 166 -35.04 -21.79 -11.85
CA GLY A 166 -35.62 -21.51 -10.53
C GLY A 166 -36.30 -20.15 -10.34
N GLY A 167 -36.57 -19.39 -11.41
CA GLY A 167 -37.21 -18.06 -11.34
C GLY A 167 -36.23 -16.88 -11.28
N GLU A 168 -34.91 -17.15 -11.26
CA GLU A 168 -33.87 -16.12 -11.30
C GLU A 168 -33.37 -15.91 -12.74
N ILE A 169 -33.17 -14.65 -13.13
CA ILE A 169 -32.67 -14.27 -14.46
C ILE A 169 -31.19 -13.92 -14.33
N TRP A 170 -30.35 -14.58 -15.12
CA TRP A 170 -28.91 -14.33 -15.17
C TRP A 170 -28.49 -13.70 -16.51
N PHE A 171 -27.71 -12.63 -16.43
CA PHE A 171 -27.16 -11.92 -17.58
C PHE A 171 -25.66 -12.15 -17.67
N GLU A 172 -25.17 -12.52 -18.85
CA GLU A 172 -23.73 -12.62 -19.08
C GLU A 172 -23.09 -11.22 -19.07
N VAL A 173 -22.08 -11.03 -18.22
CA VAL A 173 -21.37 -9.75 -18.05
C VAL A 173 -19.87 -9.84 -18.38
N GLY A 174 -19.33 -11.05 -18.55
CA GLY A 174 -17.92 -11.24 -18.89
C GLY A 174 -17.59 -12.64 -19.40
N ARG A 175 -16.49 -12.75 -20.14
CA ARG A 175 -15.98 -14.02 -20.73
C ARG A 175 -14.52 -14.33 -20.40
N PHE A 176 -13.88 -13.47 -19.62
CA PHE A 176 -12.51 -13.68 -19.16
C PHE A 176 -12.51 -14.48 -17.85
N LYS A 177 -11.35 -15.06 -17.51
CA LYS A 177 -11.15 -15.70 -16.21
C LYS A 177 -11.42 -14.71 -15.09
N THR A 178 -10.89 -13.50 -15.22
CA THR A 178 -11.07 -12.40 -14.27
C THR A 178 -12.29 -11.54 -14.61
N TYR A 179 -12.79 -10.82 -13.61
CA TYR A 179 -13.86 -9.82 -13.80
C TYR A 179 -13.69 -8.67 -12.82
N THR A 180 -13.82 -7.44 -13.29
CA THR A 180 -13.80 -6.25 -12.44
C THR A 180 -15.23 -5.71 -12.29
N PRO A 181 -15.84 -5.80 -11.10
CA PRO A 181 -17.20 -5.34 -10.88
C PRO A 181 -17.36 -3.84 -11.17
N THR A 182 -18.48 -3.51 -11.78
CA THR A 182 -18.86 -2.15 -12.17
C THR A 182 -19.91 -1.57 -11.21
N ALA A 183 -20.21 -0.27 -11.35
CA ALA A 183 -21.26 0.37 -10.56
C ALA A 183 -22.65 -0.26 -10.79
N GLU A 184 -22.91 -0.82 -11.96
CA GLU A 184 -24.17 -1.52 -12.25
C GLU A 184 -24.30 -2.84 -11.50
N ASP A 185 -23.18 -3.44 -11.10
CA ASP A 185 -23.19 -4.71 -10.40
C ASP A 185 -23.53 -4.55 -8.91
N ILE A 186 -23.46 -3.32 -8.36
CA ILE A 186 -23.72 -3.02 -6.95
C ILE A 186 -25.05 -3.64 -6.50
N GLY A 187 -24.99 -4.36 -5.38
CA GLY A 187 -26.13 -5.05 -4.78
C GLY A 187 -26.50 -6.38 -5.44
N HIS A 188 -25.88 -6.75 -6.57
CA HIS A 188 -26.14 -8.01 -7.27
C HIS A 188 -25.10 -9.06 -6.90
N VAL A 189 -25.52 -10.33 -6.97
CA VAL A 189 -24.61 -11.49 -6.90
C VAL A 189 -24.06 -11.78 -8.29
N LEU A 190 -22.77 -12.08 -8.34
CA LEU A 190 -22.10 -12.55 -9.55
C LEU A 190 -21.93 -14.06 -9.50
N LYS A 191 -22.02 -14.71 -10.65
CA LYS A 191 -21.73 -16.14 -10.84
C LYS A 191 -20.55 -16.28 -11.79
N PHE A 192 -19.49 -16.92 -11.32
CA PHE A 192 -18.41 -17.39 -12.18
C PHE A 192 -18.72 -18.82 -12.64
N GLU A 193 -18.48 -19.08 -13.93
CA GLU A 193 -18.64 -20.38 -14.57
C GLU A 193 -17.37 -20.72 -15.34
N CYS A 194 -16.82 -21.90 -15.08
CA CYS A 194 -15.68 -22.46 -15.80
C CYS A 194 -16.05 -23.84 -16.36
N VAL A 195 -15.79 -24.04 -17.65
CA VAL A 195 -16.08 -25.31 -18.32
C VAL A 195 -14.95 -25.67 -19.28
N VAL A 196 -14.64 -26.95 -19.38
CA VAL A 196 -13.76 -27.48 -20.43
C VAL A 196 -14.54 -27.56 -21.72
N VAL A 197 -13.99 -27.07 -22.82
CA VAL A 197 -14.62 -27.06 -24.14
C VAL A 197 -13.71 -27.77 -25.12
N ASP A 198 -14.31 -28.62 -25.95
CA ASP A 198 -13.63 -29.26 -27.06
C ASP A 198 -13.46 -28.26 -28.22
N LEU A 199 -12.26 -28.16 -28.76
CA LEU A 199 -11.88 -27.14 -29.73
C LEU A 199 -12.61 -27.29 -31.06
N GLU A 200 -12.84 -28.53 -31.50
CA GLU A 200 -13.45 -28.86 -32.79
C GLU A 200 -14.96 -28.69 -32.74
N THR A 201 -15.60 -29.31 -31.76
CA THR A 201 -17.07 -29.33 -31.61
C THR A 201 -17.63 -28.08 -30.93
N LYS A 202 -16.75 -27.25 -30.32
CA LYS A 202 -17.10 -26.11 -29.47
C LYS A 202 -18.08 -26.47 -28.34
N SER A 203 -18.15 -27.75 -27.99
CA SER A 203 -19.11 -28.29 -27.04
C SER A 203 -18.47 -28.52 -25.67
N PRO A 204 -19.22 -28.33 -24.56
CA PRO A 204 -18.74 -28.62 -23.22
C PRO A 204 -18.32 -30.07 -23.04
N VAL A 205 -17.14 -30.27 -22.47
CA VAL A 205 -16.61 -31.57 -22.05
C VAL A 205 -16.85 -31.73 -20.56
N GLY A 206 -18.04 -32.22 -20.20
CA GLY A 206 -18.47 -32.42 -18.82
C GLY A 206 -19.26 -31.26 -18.22
N GLN A 207 -19.42 -31.28 -16.90
CA GLN A 207 -20.22 -30.27 -16.18
C GLN A 207 -19.44 -28.98 -15.96
N ALA A 208 -20.15 -27.85 -16.03
CA ALA A 208 -19.59 -26.56 -15.67
C ALA A 208 -19.39 -26.46 -14.15
N ASN A 209 -18.22 -25.98 -13.74
CA ASN A 209 -17.95 -25.64 -12.35
C ASN A 209 -18.38 -24.19 -12.13
N THR A 210 -19.21 -23.95 -11.12
CA THR A 210 -19.75 -22.62 -10.82
C THR A 210 -19.51 -22.22 -9.37
N ILE A 211 -19.35 -20.92 -9.13
CA ILE A 211 -19.27 -20.32 -7.80
C ILE A 211 -20.00 -18.97 -7.81
N LEU A 212 -20.66 -18.66 -6.69
CA LEU A 212 -21.38 -17.42 -6.48
C LEU A 212 -20.58 -16.50 -5.56
N THR A 213 -20.65 -15.20 -5.82
CA THR A 213 -20.15 -14.18 -4.91
C THR A 213 -21.21 -13.79 -3.87
N SER A 214 -20.80 -13.06 -2.84
CA SER A 214 -21.68 -12.15 -2.11
C SER A 214 -22.16 -11.01 -3.02
N ARG A 215 -23.04 -10.14 -2.52
CA ARG A 215 -23.45 -8.95 -3.27
C ARG A 215 -22.26 -8.03 -3.51
N VAL A 216 -22.17 -7.44 -4.70
CA VAL A 216 -21.17 -6.40 -5.00
C VAL A 216 -21.42 -5.17 -4.15
N ILE A 217 -20.35 -4.65 -3.56
CA ILE A 217 -20.41 -3.48 -2.70
C ILE A 217 -19.59 -2.33 -3.32
N PRO A 218 -19.99 -1.07 -3.12
CA PRO A 218 -19.18 0.05 -3.55
C PRO A 218 -17.81 0.01 -2.85
N ALA A 219 -16.76 0.43 -3.55
CA ALA A 219 -15.46 0.64 -2.92
C ALA A 219 -15.59 1.64 -1.76
N PRO A 220 -15.19 1.28 -0.53
CA PRO A 220 -15.21 2.21 0.57
C PRO A 220 -14.39 3.46 0.24
N SER A 221 -14.95 4.63 0.54
CA SER A 221 -14.18 5.87 0.43
C SER A 221 -13.17 5.90 1.58
N PRO A 222 -11.85 5.95 1.32
CA PRO A 222 -10.87 6.11 2.37
C PRO A 222 -11.14 7.43 3.10
N SER A 223 -11.06 7.41 4.43
CA SER A 223 -11.16 8.62 5.23
C SER A 223 -9.92 9.48 4.95
N PRO A 224 -10.07 10.76 4.57
CA PRO A 224 -8.92 11.63 4.38
C PRO A 224 -8.06 11.68 5.64
N ARG A 225 -6.74 11.49 5.49
CA ARG A 225 -5.83 11.69 6.62
C ARG A 225 -5.81 13.17 6.99
N ARG A 226 -5.95 13.46 8.28
CA ARG A 226 -5.76 14.81 8.79
C ARG A 226 -4.26 15.07 8.95
N LEU A 227 -3.66 15.68 7.92
CA LEU A 227 -2.28 16.17 8.00
C LEU A 227 -2.19 17.29 9.04
N ILE A 228 -1.12 17.27 9.82
CA ILE A 228 -0.81 18.31 10.79
C ILE A 228 0.28 19.17 10.19
N SER A 229 -0.02 20.44 9.92
CA SER A 229 1.00 21.38 9.50
C SER A 229 1.86 21.74 10.71
N VAL A 230 3.16 21.49 10.57
CA VAL A 230 4.21 21.91 11.49
C VAL A 230 4.76 23.21 10.93
N THR A 231 4.06 24.32 11.15
CA THR A 231 4.51 25.64 10.68
C THR A 231 5.39 26.31 11.74
N ASN A 232 6.67 26.48 11.39
CA ASN A 232 7.69 27.40 11.91
C ASN A 232 7.53 27.94 13.35
N ALA A 233 7.86 27.13 14.35
CA ALA A 233 8.38 27.66 15.62
C ALA A 233 9.90 27.95 15.57
N ASP A 234 10.62 27.38 14.58
CA ASP A 234 12.09 27.47 14.48
C ASP A 234 12.60 28.43 13.39
N VAL A 235 11.73 29.12 12.65
CA VAL A 235 12.16 30.10 11.62
C VAL A 235 12.15 31.53 12.17
N ALA A 236 12.59 31.68 13.42
CA ALA A 236 12.92 32.97 14.02
C ALA A 236 14.40 33.37 13.81
N GLY A 237 15.15 32.59 13.02
CA GLY A 237 16.41 33.00 12.41
C GLY A 237 16.21 33.12 10.89
N HIS A 238 16.82 34.13 10.28
CA HIS A 238 16.90 34.31 8.81
C HIS A 238 17.29 33.00 8.12
N LEU A 239 16.30 32.18 7.73
CA LEU A 239 16.49 31.16 6.70
C LEU A 239 16.54 31.92 5.40
N ASP A 240 17.72 31.98 4.81
CA ASP A 240 17.90 32.48 3.46
C ASP A 240 17.16 31.52 2.52
N THR A 241 15.87 31.80 2.28
CA THR A 241 14.99 31.04 1.39
C THR A 241 15.46 31.06 -0.06
N SER A 242 16.59 31.73 -0.34
CA SER A 242 17.33 31.73 -1.60
C SER A 242 17.62 30.33 -2.15
N SER A 243 17.76 29.31 -1.28
CA SER A 243 18.10 27.93 -1.65
C SER A 243 16.88 27.02 -1.91
N GLY A 244 15.65 27.51 -1.75
CA GLY A 244 14.41 26.76 -2.02
C GLY A 244 14.04 25.70 -0.98
N THR A 245 12.83 25.13 -1.09
CA THR A 245 12.25 24.16 -0.13
C THR A 245 11.64 22.97 -0.86
N PHE A 246 11.75 21.75 -0.33
CA PHE A 246 11.13 20.56 -0.90
C PHE A 246 10.49 19.65 0.17
N SER A 247 9.63 18.74 -0.26
CA SER A 247 8.88 17.81 0.57
C SER A 247 9.34 16.36 0.36
N VAL A 248 9.24 15.56 1.42
CA VAL A 248 9.67 14.15 1.46
C VAL A 248 8.56 13.29 2.04
N LEU A 249 8.31 12.13 1.43
CA LEU A 249 7.48 11.06 1.95
C LEU A 249 8.33 9.81 2.17
N SER A 250 8.25 9.19 3.36
CA SER A 250 8.75 7.83 3.60
C SER A 250 7.58 6.93 3.96
N TYR A 251 7.44 5.78 3.29
CA TYR A 251 6.28 4.92 3.51
C TYR A 251 6.53 3.44 3.18
N ASN A 252 6.41 2.57 4.19
CA ASN A 252 6.34 1.13 4.00
C ASN A 252 4.95 0.75 3.45
N VAL A 253 4.88 0.21 2.23
CA VAL A 253 3.61 -0.03 1.51
C VAL A 253 2.99 -1.40 1.74
N LEU A 254 3.61 -2.24 2.58
CA LEU A 254 3.26 -3.64 2.84
C LEU A 254 3.27 -4.50 1.56
N CYS A 255 4.30 -5.33 1.41
CA CYS A 255 4.41 -6.23 0.26
C CYS A 255 3.22 -7.21 0.22
N ASP A 256 2.74 -7.54 -0.97
CA ASP A 256 1.59 -8.45 -1.10
C ASP A 256 1.89 -9.86 -0.60
N ALA A 257 3.14 -10.31 -0.77
CA ALA A 257 3.62 -11.55 -0.17
C ALA A 257 3.48 -11.60 1.37
N TYR A 258 3.40 -10.45 2.04
CA TYR A 258 3.27 -10.34 3.49
C TYR A 258 1.85 -9.99 3.95
N ALA A 259 0.97 -9.54 3.05
CA ALA A 259 -0.40 -9.12 3.34
C ALA A 259 -1.37 -10.32 3.53
N THR A 260 -1.01 -11.26 4.42
CA THR A 260 -1.74 -12.51 4.60
C THR A 260 -2.85 -12.40 5.66
N SER A 261 -3.92 -13.18 5.48
CA SER A 261 -5.01 -13.28 6.47
C SER A 261 -4.56 -13.86 7.82
N ASP A 262 -3.43 -14.59 7.87
CA ASP A 262 -2.90 -15.12 9.12
C ASP A 262 -2.35 -14.00 10.02
N LEU A 263 -1.63 -13.03 9.43
CA LEU A 263 -1.10 -11.86 10.15
C LEU A 263 -2.16 -10.77 10.34
N TYR A 264 -3.04 -10.60 9.36
CA TYR A 264 -4.01 -9.52 9.30
C TYR A 264 -5.47 -10.01 9.33
N GLY A 265 -5.78 -11.06 10.08
CA GLY A 265 -7.12 -11.66 10.11
C GLY A 265 -8.24 -10.75 10.62
N TYR A 266 -7.90 -9.60 11.19
CA TYR A 266 -8.83 -8.52 11.55
C TYR A 266 -9.17 -7.60 10.37
N CYS A 267 -8.48 -7.73 9.23
CA CYS A 267 -8.73 -7.00 7.99
C CYS A 267 -9.41 -7.95 6.99
N PRO A 268 -10.54 -7.57 6.37
CA PRO A 268 -11.20 -8.38 5.36
C PRO A 268 -10.28 -8.70 4.18
N SER A 269 -10.36 -9.93 3.62
CA SER A 269 -9.46 -10.36 2.53
C SER A 269 -9.52 -9.47 1.29
N TRP A 270 -10.69 -8.91 0.96
CA TRP A 270 -10.82 -7.95 -0.15
C TRP A 270 -10.03 -6.66 0.10
N ALA A 271 -9.92 -6.23 1.37
CA ALA A 271 -9.18 -5.02 1.75
C ALA A 271 -7.66 -5.27 1.80
N LEU A 272 -7.24 -6.51 2.09
CA LEU A 272 -5.84 -6.93 2.00
C LEU A 272 -5.38 -7.16 0.56
N SER A 273 -6.29 -7.47 -0.35
CA SER A 273 -5.94 -7.78 -1.74
C SER A 273 -5.19 -6.62 -2.43
N TRP A 274 -4.12 -6.96 -3.17
CA TRP A 274 -3.34 -5.98 -3.92
C TRP A 274 -4.18 -5.08 -4.84
N PRO A 275 -5.15 -5.58 -5.64
CA PRO A 275 -5.96 -4.73 -6.51
C PRO A 275 -6.68 -3.59 -5.78
N TYR A 276 -7.13 -3.83 -4.54
CA TYR A 276 -7.74 -2.80 -3.70
C TYR A 276 -6.68 -1.87 -3.08
N ARG A 277 -5.63 -2.44 -2.48
CA ARG A 277 -4.59 -1.66 -1.79
C ARG A 277 -3.87 -0.71 -2.74
N ARG A 278 -3.48 -1.17 -3.92
CA ARG A 278 -2.67 -0.38 -4.88
C ARG A 278 -3.34 0.93 -5.29
N GLN A 279 -4.66 0.92 -5.49
CA GLN A 279 -5.43 2.11 -5.84
C GLN A 279 -5.47 3.14 -4.69
N ASN A 280 -5.59 2.65 -3.45
CA ASN A 280 -5.56 3.52 -2.27
C ASN A 280 -4.15 4.08 -2.02
N LEU A 281 -3.11 3.25 -2.15
CA LEU A 281 -1.71 3.66 -2.04
C LEU A 281 -1.36 4.73 -3.08
N LEU A 282 -1.73 4.53 -4.35
CA LEU A 282 -1.47 5.52 -5.40
C LEU A 282 -2.17 6.85 -5.10
N ARG A 283 -3.46 6.81 -4.75
CA ARG A 283 -4.22 8.02 -4.38
C ARG A 283 -3.59 8.76 -3.21
N GLU A 284 -3.14 8.02 -2.19
CA GLU A 284 -2.49 8.57 -1.02
C GLU A 284 -1.14 9.23 -1.38
N ILE A 285 -0.26 8.51 -2.07
CA ILE A 285 1.07 9.01 -2.47
C ILE A 285 0.96 10.24 -3.37
N VAL A 286 0.12 10.20 -4.40
CA VAL A 286 -0.10 11.33 -5.31
C VAL A 286 -0.72 12.52 -4.59
N GLY A 287 -1.64 12.27 -3.65
CA GLY A 287 -2.31 13.31 -2.88
C GLY A 287 -1.37 14.15 -2.01
N TYR A 288 -0.22 13.60 -1.60
CA TYR A 288 0.78 14.34 -0.82
C TYR A 288 1.62 15.32 -1.65
N LEU A 289 1.70 15.13 -2.98
CA LEU A 289 2.53 15.96 -3.87
C LEU A 289 3.99 16.08 -3.38
N ALA A 290 4.52 15.02 -2.78
CA ALA A 290 5.86 14.99 -2.21
C ALA A 290 6.92 15.10 -3.32
N ASP A 291 7.97 15.90 -3.18
CA ASP A 291 8.97 16.04 -4.24
C ASP A 291 9.90 14.82 -4.32
N ILE A 292 10.12 14.14 -3.19
CA ILE A 292 10.86 12.88 -3.05
C ILE A 292 9.98 11.89 -2.29
N VAL A 293 9.86 10.65 -2.78
CA VAL A 293 9.11 9.55 -2.15
C VAL A 293 10.03 8.35 -1.97
N CYS A 294 10.21 7.90 -0.73
CA CYS A 294 10.95 6.71 -0.35
C CYS A 294 9.96 5.62 0.09
N LEU A 295 9.82 4.56 -0.71
CA LEU A 295 8.96 3.43 -0.39
C LEU A 295 9.78 2.21 0.04
N GLN A 296 9.28 1.48 1.04
CA GLN A 296 9.80 0.17 1.47
C GLN A 296 8.75 -0.92 1.20
N GLU A 297 9.17 -2.18 1.17
CA GLU A 297 8.32 -3.34 0.83
C GLU A 297 7.63 -3.27 -0.55
N VAL A 298 8.30 -2.66 -1.52
CA VAL A 298 7.79 -2.61 -2.90
C VAL A 298 8.15 -3.91 -3.61
N GLN A 299 7.13 -4.74 -3.90
CA GLN A 299 7.29 -5.95 -4.71
C GLN A 299 7.80 -5.63 -6.12
N SER A 300 8.69 -6.45 -6.67
CA SER A 300 9.40 -6.13 -7.92
C SER A 300 8.47 -6.02 -9.14
N ASP A 301 7.55 -6.95 -9.34
CA ASP A 301 6.51 -6.86 -10.37
C ASP A 301 5.60 -5.64 -10.19
N HIS A 302 5.20 -5.34 -8.95
CA HIS A 302 4.36 -4.18 -8.63
C HIS A 302 5.08 -2.85 -8.88
N PHE A 303 6.41 -2.82 -8.74
CA PHE A 303 7.20 -1.67 -9.14
C PHE A 303 7.09 -1.42 -10.65
N GLU A 304 7.41 -2.43 -11.45
CA GLU A 304 7.48 -2.33 -12.92
C GLU A 304 6.11 -2.13 -13.56
N GLU A 305 5.09 -2.84 -13.08
CA GLU A 305 3.76 -2.87 -13.69
C GLU A 305 2.81 -1.80 -13.17
N PHE A 306 3.08 -1.24 -11.97
CA PHE A 306 2.16 -0.32 -11.32
C PHE A 306 2.84 0.96 -10.81
N PHE A 307 3.71 0.91 -9.81
CA PHE A 307 4.21 2.13 -9.17
C PHE A 307 5.00 3.02 -10.13
N ALA A 308 5.95 2.45 -10.89
CA ALA A 308 6.75 3.21 -11.84
C ALA A 308 5.90 3.85 -12.95
N PRO A 309 5.06 3.11 -13.71
CA PRO A 309 4.25 3.71 -14.78
C PRO A 309 3.16 4.65 -14.25
N GLU A 310 2.55 4.41 -13.08
CA GLU A 310 1.55 5.32 -12.55
C GLU A 310 2.17 6.62 -12.02
N LEU A 311 3.26 6.56 -11.25
CA LEU A 311 3.93 7.77 -10.76
C LEU A 311 4.66 8.53 -11.89
N ASP A 312 5.05 7.87 -12.97
CA ASP A 312 5.56 8.53 -14.18
C ASP A 312 4.56 9.53 -14.76
N LYS A 313 3.27 9.16 -14.83
CA LYS A 313 2.17 10.05 -15.27
C LYS A 313 2.03 11.29 -14.39
N HIS A 314 2.50 11.20 -13.14
CA HIS A 314 2.52 12.31 -12.18
C HIS A 314 3.87 13.05 -12.13
N GLY A 315 4.77 12.81 -13.10
CA GLY A 315 6.03 13.55 -13.25
C GLY A 315 7.20 13.01 -12.44
N TYR A 316 7.08 11.82 -11.84
CA TYR A 316 8.14 11.21 -11.05
C TYR A 316 9.06 10.32 -11.90
N GLN A 317 10.36 10.44 -11.68
CA GLN A 317 11.34 9.42 -12.06
C GLN A 317 11.56 8.49 -10.88
N ALA A 318 11.82 7.20 -11.16
CA ALA A 318 11.93 6.17 -10.14
C ALA A 318 13.27 5.43 -10.21
N LEU A 319 13.79 5.02 -9.06
CA LEU A 319 14.90 4.07 -8.92
C LEU A 319 14.51 3.01 -7.91
N PHE A 320 14.81 1.75 -8.22
CA PHE A 320 14.44 0.60 -7.38
C PHE A 320 15.66 -0.26 -7.05
N LYS A 321 15.67 -0.84 -5.85
CA LYS A 321 16.58 -1.90 -5.44
C LYS A 321 15.79 -2.98 -4.71
N ARG A 322 15.67 -4.14 -5.34
CA ARG A 322 15.18 -5.38 -4.73
C ARG A 322 16.11 -5.87 -3.62
N ARG A 323 15.55 -6.59 -2.63
CA ARG A 323 16.30 -7.37 -1.63
C ARG A 323 17.11 -8.50 -2.30
N THR A 324 18.14 -8.97 -1.62
CA THR A 324 19.10 -9.93 -2.20
C THR A 324 18.56 -11.37 -2.10
N ALA A 325 18.24 -11.99 -3.24
CA ALA A 325 17.56 -13.29 -3.36
C ALA A 325 18.33 -14.54 -2.88
N GLU A 326 19.40 -14.40 -2.09
CA GLU A 326 20.25 -15.55 -1.69
C GLU A 326 19.55 -16.51 -0.71
N VAL A 327 18.42 -16.10 -0.11
CA VAL A 327 17.72 -16.86 0.96
C VAL A 327 16.38 -17.45 0.49
N GLN A 328 15.87 -17.09 -0.69
CA GLN A 328 14.55 -17.53 -1.15
C GLN A 328 14.62 -18.22 -2.52
N ASN A 329 14.25 -19.51 -2.56
CA ASN A 329 13.94 -20.26 -3.79
C ASN A 329 12.60 -19.79 -4.45
N GLY A 330 12.26 -18.51 -4.32
CA GLY A 330 11.00 -17.92 -4.79
C GLY A 330 11.12 -17.33 -6.20
N ASN A 331 9.97 -16.97 -6.79
CA ASN A 331 9.97 -16.21 -8.04
C ASN A 331 10.62 -14.83 -7.79
N ASN A 332 11.68 -14.52 -8.53
CA ASN A 332 12.41 -13.25 -8.39
C ASN A 332 11.53 -12.00 -8.57
N GLN A 333 10.36 -12.14 -9.21
CA GLN A 333 9.39 -11.06 -9.43
C GLN A 333 8.61 -10.69 -8.16
N THR A 334 8.47 -11.60 -7.20
CA THR A 334 7.70 -11.35 -5.96
C THR A 334 8.57 -10.90 -4.79
N ILE A 335 9.86 -10.70 -5.01
CA ILE A 335 10.78 -10.20 -3.98
C ILE A 335 10.58 -8.69 -3.85
N ASP A 336 10.46 -8.22 -2.60
CA ASP A 336 10.29 -6.82 -2.29
C ASP A 336 11.61 -6.04 -2.25
N GLY A 337 11.53 -4.72 -2.13
CA GLY A 337 12.67 -3.84 -2.10
C GLY A 337 12.34 -2.41 -1.71
N CYS A 338 13.33 -1.53 -1.90
CA CYS A 338 13.22 -0.10 -1.68
C CYS A 338 13.14 0.65 -3.00
N ALA A 339 12.18 1.56 -3.13
CA ALA A 339 12.03 2.45 -4.29
C ALA A 339 12.17 3.91 -3.87
N THR A 340 12.87 4.71 -4.68
CA THR A 340 12.96 6.17 -4.51
C THR A 340 12.43 6.84 -5.76
N PHE A 341 11.37 7.63 -5.60
CA PHE A 341 10.79 8.46 -6.65
C PHE A 341 11.12 9.92 -6.40
N PHE A 342 11.32 10.69 -7.45
CA PHE A 342 11.56 12.13 -7.35
C PHE A 342 11.00 12.87 -8.57
N ARG A 343 10.50 14.08 -8.34
CA ARG A 343 9.92 14.94 -9.38
C ARG A 343 10.95 15.38 -10.41
N ARG A 344 10.72 15.08 -11.70
CA ARG A 344 11.67 15.40 -12.79
C ARG A 344 11.88 16.88 -13.01
N ASP A 345 10.85 17.68 -12.74
CA ASP A 345 10.90 19.13 -12.85
C ASP A 345 11.69 19.78 -11.71
N ARG A 346 11.91 19.05 -10.61
CA ARG A 346 12.60 19.54 -9.42
C ARG A 346 13.97 18.94 -9.17
N PHE A 347 14.19 17.71 -9.63
CA PHE A 347 15.42 16.98 -9.42
C PHE A 347 15.89 16.26 -10.68
N SER A 348 17.21 16.06 -10.80
CA SER A 348 17.83 15.12 -11.73
C SER A 348 18.66 14.11 -10.98
N HIS A 349 18.63 12.85 -11.44
CA HIS A 349 19.51 11.81 -10.93
C HIS A 349 20.97 12.10 -11.29
N VAL A 350 21.86 11.97 -10.31
CA VAL A 350 23.32 12.10 -10.50
C VAL A 350 24.00 10.75 -10.30
N LYS A 351 23.70 10.07 -9.19
CA LYS A 351 24.36 8.81 -8.85
C LYS A 351 23.45 7.91 -8.03
N LYS A 352 23.59 6.60 -8.25
CA LYS A 352 22.91 5.54 -7.51
C LYS A 352 23.96 4.68 -6.83
N TYR A 353 23.76 4.37 -5.56
CA TYR A 353 24.53 3.37 -4.83
C TYR A 353 23.55 2.35 -4.22
N GLU A 354 23.89 1.08 -4.35
CA GLU A 354 23.11 -0.03 -3.82
C GLU A 354 23.93 -0.71 -2.73
N VAL A 355 23.41 -0.71 -1.50
CA VAL A 355 24.02 -1.40 -0.38
C VAL A 355 23.30 -2.73 -0.22
N GLU A 356 24.06 -3.82 -0.34
CA GLU A 356 23.60 -5.16 -0.03
C GLU A 356 24.27 -5.61 1.27
N PHE A 357 23.51 -5.66 2.36
CA PHE A 357 24.07 -6.02 3.66
C PHE A 357 24.64 -7.45 3.66
N ASN A 358 24.12 -8.37 2.84
CA ASN A 358 24.69 -9.71 2.67
C ASN A 358 26.17 -9.68 2.21
N LYS A 359 26.50 -8.83 1.23
CA LYS A 359 27.89 -8.69 0.75
C LYS A 359 28.80 -8.09 1.82
N ALA A 360 28.29 -7.13 2.58
CA ALA A 360 29.00 -6.55 3.73
C ALA A 360 29.20 -7.59 4.85
N ALA A 361 28.20 -8.45 5.10
CA ALA A 361 28.26 -9.53 6.08
C ALA A 361 29.30 -10.59 5.70
N GLN A 362 29.37 -10.97 4.42
CA GLN A 362 30.38 -11.89 3.92
C GLN A 362 31.79 -11.32 4.14
N SER A 363 32.00 -10.06 3.75
CA SER A 363 33.29 -9.37 3.92
C SER A 363 33.69 -9.26 5.40
N LEU A 364 32.74 -8.94 6.28
CA LEU A 364 32.97 -8.88 7.73
C LEU A 364 33.33 -10.26 8.30
N THR A 365 32.58 -11.29 7.90
CA THR A 365 32.78 -12.66 8.36
C THR A 365 34.15 -13.19 7.93
N ASP A 366 34.57 -12.89 6.71
CA ASP A 366 35.90 -13.30 6.23
C ASP A 366 37.04 -12.56 6.92
N ALA A 367 36.82 -11.31 7.33
CA ALA A 367 37.84 -10.49 7.99
C ALA A 367 37.96 -10.75 9.50
N LEU A 368 36.85 -10.96 10.21
CA LEU A 368 36.81 -10.94 11.67
C LEU A 368 36.42 -12.27 12.32
N VAL A 369 35.70 -13.15 11.62
CA VAL A 369 35.13 -14.36 12.23
C VAL A 369 36.02 -15.58 11.96
N PRO A 370 36.41 -16.34 13.01
CA PRO A 370 37.17 -17.57 12.85
C PRO A 370 36.47 -18.59 11.93
N ASN A 371 37.24 -19.34 11.14
CA ASN A 371 36.72 -20.32 10.17
C ASN A 371 35.68 -21.29 10.76
N ALA A 372 35.86 -21.73 12.02
CA ALA A 372 34.93 -22.64 12.70
C ALA A 372 33.53 -22.05 12.91
N GLN A 373 33.39 -20.71 12.98
CA GLN A 373 32.13 -20.02 13.25
C GLN A 373 31.53 -19.33 12.02
N LYS A 374 32.22 -19.32 10.87
CA LYS A 374 31.77 -18.62 9.65
C LYS A 374 30.35 -19.00 9.23
N LYS A 375 30.02 -20.29 9.22
CA LYS A 375 28.67 -20.76 8.85
C LYS A 375 27.60 -20.19 9.79
N THR A 376 27.84 -20.22 11.10
CA THR A 376 26.92 -19.69 12.11
C THR A 376 26.78 -18.17 12.00
N ALA A 377 27.89 -17.47 11.76
CA ALA A 377 27.91 -16.02 11.57
C ALA A 377 27.10 -15.61 10.33
N LEU A 378 27.32 -16.27 9.18
CA LEU A 378 26.57 -15.99 7.95
C LEU A 378 25.07 -16.25 8.14
N ASN A 379 24.67 -17.36 8.78
CA ASN A 379 23.26 -17.65 9.06
C ASN A 379 22.59 -16.55 9.93
N ARG A 380 23.35 -15.87 10.78
CA ARG A 380 22.87 -14.77 11.62
C ARG A 380 22.86 -13.43 10.89
N LEU A 381 23.88 -13.13 10.07
CA LEU A 381 24.07 -11.81 9.45
C LEU A 381 23.41 -11.66 8.08
N VAL A 382 23.33 -12.73 7.29
CA VAL A 382 22.73 -12.73 5.95
C VAL A 382 21.21 -12.72 6.11
N LYS A 383 20.60 -11.54 5.92
CA LYS A 383 19.17 -11.28 6.13
C LYS A 383 18.51 -10.55 4.97
N ASP A 384 19.14 -10.54 3.78
CA ASP A 384 18.66 -10.02 2.49
C ASP A 384 18.27 -8.53 2.43
N ASN A 385 18.38 -7.81 3.55
CA ASN A 385 18.12 -6.38 3.63
C ASN A 385 19.05 -5.56 2.71
N VAL A 386 18.54 -4.42 2.26
CA VAL A 386 19.24 -3.51 1.35
C VAL A 386 19.06 -2.05 1.74
N ALA A 387 19.93 -1.19 1.23
CA ALA A 387 19.68 0.25 1.17
C ALA A 387 19.89 0.76 -0.26
N LEU A 388 19.01 1.66 -0.68
CA LEU A 388 19.09 2.41 -1.93
C LEU A 388 19.50 3.84 -1.61
N ILE A 389 20.66 4.26 -2.10
CA ILE A 389 21.17 5.62 -1.92
C ILE A 389 21.20 6.31 -3.28
N VAL A 390 20.62 7.50 -3.36
CA VAL A 390 20.47 8.28 -4.58
C VAL A 390 21.00 9.69 -4.34
N VAL A 391 21.95 10.13 -5.15
CA VAL A 391 22.37 11.53 -5.19
C VAL A 391 21.55 12.22 -6.28
N LEU A 392 20.81 13.26 -5.88
CA LEU A 392 19.97 14.07 -6.72
C LEU A 392 20.54 15.48 -6.83
N GLU A 393 20.37 16.10 -7.99
CA GLU A 393 20.67 17.51 -8.23
C GLU A 393 19.36 18.30 -8.24
N ALA A 394 19.24 19.29 -7.37
CA ALA A 394 18.09 20.18 -7.30
C ALA A 394 18.09 21.16 -8.49
N LYS A 395 16.91 21.36 -9.07
CA LYS A 395 16.64 22.26 -10.19
C LYS A 395 15.90 23.54 -9.76
N PHE A 396 15.77 23.75 -8.45
CA PHE A 396 15.06 24.89 -7.85
C PHE A 396 16.00 25.65 -6.91
N GLY A 397 15.74 26.94 -6.70
CA GLY A 397 16.62 27.86 -5.98
C GLY A 397 17.12 28.97 -6.91
N ASN A 398 17.27 30.19 -6.38
CA ASN A 398 17.76 31.32 -7.17
C ASN A 398 19.25 31.10 -7.45
N GLN A 399 19.58 30.75 -8.70
CA GLN A 399 20.94 30.95 -9.21
C GLN A 399 21.17 32.46 -9.32
N GLY A 400 21.56 33.08 -8.21
CA GLY A 400 22.08 34.44 -8.23
C GLY A 400 23.30 34.52 -9.15
N VAL A 401 23.61 35.72 -9.61
CA VAL A 401 24.73 36.00 -10.53
C VAL A 401 26.07 35.47 -9.99
N ASP A 402 26.20 35.27 -8.67
CA ASP A 402 27.39 34.75 -7.97
C ASP A 402 27.43 33.21 -7.76
N THR A 403 26.36 32.46 -8.05
CA THR A 403 26.30 30.98 -7.89
C THR A 403 26.22 30.21 -9.21
N LEU A 404 26.53 30.87 -10.33
CA LEU A 404 26.57 30.29 -11.66
C LEU A 404 27.61 29.14 -11.73
N GLY A 405 27.15 27.90 -11.57
CA GLY A 405 27.96 26.68 -11.71
C GLY A 405 28.07 25.76 -10.49
N LYS A 406 27.54 26.13 -9.31
CA LYS A 406 27.49 25.21 -8.16
C LYS A 406 26.23 24.34 -8.20
N ARG A 407 26.43 23.04 -8.42
CA ARG A 407 25.36 22.03 -8.39
C ARG A 407 24.84 21.90 -6.96
N GLN A 408 23.55 22.13 -6.75
CA GLN A 408 22.91 21.84 -5.46
C GLN A 408 22.55 20.37 -5.40
N LEU A 409 23.25 19.61 -4.56
CA LEU A 409 23.06 18.17 -4.44
C LEU A 409 22.32 17.82 -3.14
N VAL A 410 21.58 16.72 -3.15
CA VAL A 410 21.04 16.07 -1.95
C VAL A 410 21.23 14.56 -2.08
N CYS A 411 21.68 13.93 -1.01
CA CYS A 411 21.88 12.48 -0.92
C CYS A 411 20.71 11.86 -0.14
N VAL A 412 19.93 11.02 -0.82
CA VAL A 412 18.74 10.37 -0.27
C VAL A 412 19.03 8.89 -0.07
N ALA A 413 19.03 8.43 1.18
CA ALA A 413 19.08 7.03 1.55
C ALA A 413 17.68 6.52 1.88
N ASN A 414 17.33 5.36 1.34
CA ASN A 414 16.10 4.62 1.65
C ASN A 414 16.48 3.18 2.02
N THR A 415 16.06 2.68 3.18
CA THR A 415 16.38 1.33 3.62
C THR A 415 15.22 0.64 4.33
N HIS A 416 15.29 -0.70 4.36
CA HIS A 416 14.44 -1.54 5.19
C HIS A 416 15.33 -2.51 5.99
N VAL A 417 15.54 -2.20 7.27
CA VAL A 417 16.43 -2.93 8.20
C VAL A 417 15.75 -4.21 8.69
N ASN A 418 16.54 -5.20 9.09
CA ASN A 418 16.05 -6.50 9.54
C ASN A 418 14.89 -6.42 10.55
N VAL A 419 13.82 -7.19 10.31
CA VAL A 419 12.61 -7.20 11.14
C VAL A 419 12.79 -7.94 12.47
N GLN A 420 13.57 -9.02 12.51
CA GLN A 420 13.62 -9.95 13.66
C GLN A 420 14.07 -9.27 14.96
N HIS A 421 13.19 -9.26 15.97
CA HIS A 421 13.42 -8.54 17.24
C HIS A 421 14.63 -9.05 18.03
N GLU A 422 14.96 -10.34 17.93
CA GLU A 422 16.09 -10.97 18.64
C GLU A 422 17.47 -10.68 18.02
N LEU A 423 17.49 -10.06 16.84
CA LEU A 423 18.72 -9.77 16.09
C LEU A 423 19.11 -8.30 16.21
N LYS A 424 19.12 -7.77 17.43
CA LYS A 424 19.43 -6.36 17.73
C LYS A 424 20.84 -5.96 17.27
N ASP A 425 21.80 -6.85 17.45
CA ASP A 425 23.18 -6.74 16.95
C ASP A 425 23.23 -6.59 15.43
N VAL A 426 22.44 -7.39 14.71
CA VAL A 426 22.36 -7.33 13.25
C VAL A 426 21.74 -6.00 12.80
N LYS A 427 20.65 -5.56 13.44
CA LYS A 427 20.02 -4.27 13.14
C LYS A 427 20.99 -3.11 13.35
N LEU A 428 21.68 -3.08 14.50
CA LEU A 428 22.66 -2.05 14.82
C LEU A 428 23.82 -2.06 13.83
N TRP A 429 24.35 -3.23 13.49
CA TRP A 429 25.41 -3.37 12.49
C TRP A 429 24.98 -2.89 11.10
N GLN A 430 23.76 -3.20 10.65
CA GLN A 430 23.22 -2.72 9.36
C GLN A 430 23.12 -1.19 9.35
N VAL A 431 22.56 -0.59 10.40
CA VAL A 431 22.45 0.88 10.54
C VAL A 431 23.83 1.52 10.58
N HIS A 432 24.76 0.99 11.36
CA HIS A 432 26.13 1.47 11.42
C HIS A 432 26.83 1.39 10.05
N THR A 433 26.67 0.27 9.34
CA THR A 433 27.23 0.08 7.99
C THR A 433 26.68 1.10 6.99
N LEU A 434 25.37 1.36 7.03
CA LEU A 434 24.73 2.39 6.20
C LEU A 434 25.33 3.77 6.49
N LEU A 435 25.40 4.16 7.78
CA LEU A 435 25.89 5.48 8.19
C LEU A 435 27.37 5.68 7.82
N LYS A 436 28.22 4.66 7.95
CA LYS A 436 29.61 4.70 7.46
C LYS A 436 29.71 4.84 5.95
N GLY A 437 28.78 4.24 5.21
CA GLY A 437 28.66 4.46 3.76
C GLY A 437 28.32 5.90 3.42
N LEU A 438 27.35 6.47 4.15
CA LEU A 438 26.91 7.85 3.96
C LEU A 438 27.99 8.88 4.36
N GLU A 439 28.74 8.66 5.44
CA GLU A 439 29.89 9.51 5.82
C GLU A 439 30.92 9.62 4.69
N LYS A 440 31.22 8.50 4.01
CA LYS A 440 32.15 8.51 2.88
C LYS A 440 31.63 9.33 1.71
N ILE A 441 30.32 9.30 1.47
CA ILE A 441 29.69 10.12 0.42
C ILE A 441 29.71 11.59 0.84
N ALA A 442 29.33 11.90 2.08
CA ALA A 442 29.34 13.25 2.64
C ALA A 442 30.73 13.90 2.54
N ALA A 443 31.77 13.18 2.98
CA ALA A 443 33.16 13.65 2.94
C ALA A 443 33.69 13.89 1.53
N SER A 444 33.11 13.26 0.51
CA SER A 444 33.57 13.39 -0.88
C SER A 444 33.05 14.63 -1.59
N ALA A 445 31.94 15.23 -1.14
CA ALA A 445 31.22 16.23 -1.93
C ALA A 445 30.38 17.24 -1.11
N ASP A 446 30.50 17.26 0.22
CA ASP A 446 29.77 18.17 1.12
C ASP A 446 28.25 18.25 0.80
N ILE A 447 27.63 17.07 0.73
CA ILE A 447 26.25 16.91 0.27
C ILE A 447 25.31 16.74 1.48
N PRO A 448 24.22 17.52 1.59
CA PRO A 448 23.15 17.29 2.55
C PRO A 448 22.56 15.88 2.45
N MET A 449 22.26 15.27 3.60
CA MET A 449 21.80 13.90 3.72
C MET A 449 20.34 13.87 4.14
N LEU A 450 19.58 12.98 3.51
CA LEU A 450 18.22 12.59 3.87
C LEU A 450 18.23 11.07 4.05
N VAL A 451 17.91 10.58 5.25
CA VAL A 451 17.90 9.15 5.57
C VAL A 451 16.49 8.74 5.95
N CYS A 452 15.83 8.07 5.02
CA CYS A 452 14.48 7.54 5.16
C CYS A 452 14.52 6.02 5.30
N GLY A 453 13.52 5.44 5.95
CA GLY A 453 13.36 4.00 5.95
C GLY A 453 12.49 3.47 7.08
N ASP A 454 12.19 2.18 6.95
CA ASP A 454 11.73 1.34 8.04
C ASP A 454 12.97 0.73 8.70
N PHE A 455 13.28 1.20 9.89
CA PHE A 455 14.45 0.77 10.65
C PHE A 455 14.15 -0.41 11.57
N ASN A 456 12.89 -0.85 11.66
CA ASN A 456 12.45 -1.91 12.55
C ASN A 456 13.00 -1.76 14.00
N SER A 457 13.18 -0.51 14.44
CA SER A 457 13.88 -0.12 15.66
C SER A 457 13.09 0.97 16.36
N VAL A 458 12.68 0.70 17.60
CA VAL A 458 11.88 1.64 18.39
C VAL A 458 12.72 2.81 18.92
N PRO A 459 12.11 3.96 19.24
CA PRO A 459 12.82 5.07 19.87
C PRO A 459 13.53 4.61 21.14
N GLY A 460 14.78 5.05 21.31
CA GLY A 460 15.64 4.66 22.45
C GLY A 460 16.38 3.33 22.30
N SER A 461 16.13 2.53 21.26
CA SER A 461 16.97 1.36 20.94
C SER A 461 18.37 1.76 20.47
N ALA A 462 19.35 0.85 20.51
CA ALA A 462 20.72 1.19 20.08
C ALA A 462 20.83 1.67 18.61
N PRO A 463 20.13 1.06 17.62
CA PRO A 463 20.14 1.57 16.24
C PRO A 463 19.54 2.97 16.13
N HIS A 464 18.47 3.25 16.88
CA HIS A 464 17.87 4.58 16.95
C HIS A 464 18.81 5.59 17.60
N ALA A 465 19.43 5.25 18.74
CA ALA A 465 20.39 6.11 19.42
C ALA A 465 21.59 6.44 18.51
N LEU A 466 22.07 5.46 17.74
CA LEU A 466 23.10 5.71 16.74
C LEU A 466 22.66 6.76 15.72
N LEU A 467 21.45 6.62 15.13
CA LEU A 467 20.91 7.58 14.15
C LEU A 467 20.68 8.98 14.74
N ALA A 468 20.07 9.07 15.91
CA ALA A 468 19.58 10.31 16.50
C ALA A 468 20.64 11.08 17.32
N ILE A 469 21.60 10.37 17.90
CA ILE A 469 22.61 10.93 18.82
C ILE A 469 24.01 10.88 18.19
N GLY A 470 24.20 10.09 17.12
CA GLY A 470 25.50 9.88 16.49
C GLY A 470 26.40 8.88 17.22
N LYS A 471 25.94 8.28 18.31
CA LYS A 471 26.70 7.27 19.08
C LYS A 471 25.79 6.36 19.89
N VAL A 472 26.31 5.18 20.23
CA VAL A 472 25.69 4.26 21.20
C VAL A 472 26.47 4.31 22.51
N ASP A 473 25.76 4.36 23.64
CA ASP A 473 26.37 4.27 24.97
C ASP A 473 26.98 2.87 25.20
N SER A 474 28.17 2.80 25.79
CA SER A 474 28.88 1.52 26.02
C SER A 474 28.14 0.56 26.94
N MET A 475 27.28 1.09 27.83
CA MET A 475 26.46 0.34 28.77
C MET A 475 25.03 0.11 28.25
N HIS A 476 24.76 0.41 26.97
CA HIS A 476 23.43 0.24 26.40
C HIS A 476 22.99 -1.24 26.44
N PRO A 477 21.78 -1.56 26.92
CA PRO A 477 21.35 -2.95 27.14
C PRO A 477 21.33 -3.79 25.86
N ASP A 478 21.05 -3.19 24.70
CA ASP A 478 21.09 -3.89 23.41
C ASP A 478 22.48 -4.38 23.01
N LEU A 479 23.56 -3.88 23.63
CA LEU A 479 24.93 -4.35 23.41
C LEU A 479 25.27 -5.62 24.22
N ALA A 480 24.40 -6.03 25.16
CA ALA A 480 24.65 -7.20 25.98
C ALA A 480 24.68 -8.51 25.18
N VAL A 481 24.01 -8.54 24.02
CA VAL A 481 23.92 -9.71 23.14
C VAL A 481 24.69 -9.44 21.85
N ASP A 482 25.98 -9.78 21.85
CA ASP A 482 26.87 -9.75 20.67
C ASP A 482 27.62 -11.10 20.53
N PRO A 483 26.93 -12.17 20.09
CA PRO A 483 27.52 -13.51 20.05
C PRO A 483 28.66 -13.65 19.04
N LEU A 484 28.77 -12.71 18.09
CA LEU A 484 29.80 -12.71 17.04
C LEU A 484 30.94 -11.71 17.31
N GLY A 485 30.82 -10.87 18.35
CA GLY A 485 31.80 -9.83 18.64
C GLY A 485 31.87 -8.72 17.58
N ILE A 486 30.82 -8.55 16.76
CA ILE A 486 30.82 -7.66 15.60
C ILE A 486 30.61 -6.19 15.97
N LEU A 487 30.17 -5.92 17.20
CA LEU A 487 29.90 -4.58 17.70
C LEU A 487 31.11 -4.00 18.45
N ARG A 488 32.21 -4.76 18.56
CA ARG A 488 33.41 -4.37 19.32
C ARG A 488 34.51 -3.77 18.43
N PRO A 489 35.29 -2.81 18.96
CA PRO A 489 35.02 -2.08 20.20
C PRO A 489 33.81 -1.15 20.02
N ASP A 490 32.98 -1.09 21.06
CA ASP A 490 31.80 -0.25 21.20
C ASP A 490 32.09 1.24 20.97
N THR A 491 33.30 1.69 21.29
CA THR A 491 33.81 3.04 20.96
C THR A 491 33.75 3.40 19.48
N LYS A 492 33.66 2.42 18.58
CA LYS A 492 33.50 2.63 17.13
C LYS A 492 32.07 2.76 16.67
N LEU A 493 31.08 2.52 17.53
CA LEU A 493 29.65 2.66 17.21
C LEU A 493 29.25 4.14 17.24
N THR A 494 29.82 4.91 16.32
CA THR A 494 29.65 6.36 16.21
C THR A 494 29.59 6.81 14.75
N HIS A 495 28.97 7.96 14.49
CA HIS A 495 29.07 8.69 13.22
C HIS A 495 29.09 10.20 13.47
N THR A 496 29.44 10.94 12.43
CA THR A 496 29.69 12.39 12.41
C THR A 496 28.68 13.16 11.56
N LEU A 497 27.79 12.45 10.85
CA LEU A 497 26.67 13.09 10.13
C LEU A 497 25.79 13.88 11.11
N PRO A 498 25.49 15.16 10.86
CA PRO A 498 24.70 16.01 11.74
C PRO A 498 23.19 15.75 11.55
N LEU A 499 22.75 14.52 11.81
CA LEU A 499 21.38 14.09 11.55
C LEU A 499 20.41 14.52 12.65
N VAL A 500 19.23 14.97 12.24
CA VAL A 500 18.09 15.27 13.12
C VAL A 500 16.84 14.58 12.58
N SER A 501 16.04 13.98 13.47
CA SER A 501 14.75 13.40 13.10
C SER A 501 13.77 14.51 12.73
N ALA A 502 13.14 14.41 11.55
CA ALA A 502 12.10 15.33 11.11
C ALA A 502 10.91 15.36 12.07
N TYR A 503 10.58 14.23 12.71
CA TYR A 503 9.49 14.14 13.66
C TYR A 503 9.79 14.86 14.98
N SER A 504 11.06 14.93 15.40
CA SER A 504 11.44 15.63 16.63
C SER A 504 11.07 17.13 16.63
N SER A 505 10.85 17.71 15.44
CA SER A 505 10.35 19.06 15.26
C SER A 505 8.97 19.29 15.92
N PHE A 506 8.15 18.26 16.08
CA PHE A 506 6.83 18.37 16.71
C PHE A 506 6.91 18.72 18.20
N ALA A 507 7.94 18.25 18.92
CA ALA A 507 8.09 18.54 20.34
C ALA A 507 8.34 20.03 20.63
N ARG A 508 8.83 20.76 19.61
CA ARG A 508 9.09 22.21 19.69
C ARG A 508 7.81 23.04 19.53
N ILE A 509 6.69 22.43 19.12
CA ILE A 509 5.44 23.14 18.86
C ILE A 509 4.47 23.00 20.04
N GLY A 510 4.06 24.13 20.60
CA GLY A 510 3.25 24.26 21.82
C GLY A 510 1.78 23.80 21.74
N TYR A 511 1.37 22.98 20.76
CA TYR A 511 0.00 22.46 20.70
C TYR A 511 -0.17 21.29 21.69
N GLU A 512 -0.71 21.57 22.89
CA GLU A 512 -0.92 20.56 23.95
C GLU A 512 -1.65 19.29 23.48
N GLN A 513 -2.56 19.44 22.52
CA GLN A 513 -3.34 18.31 21.99
C GLN A 513 -2.50 17.36 21.12
N GLN A 514 -1.43 17.86 20.49
CA GLN A 514 -0.51 17.06 19.66
C GLN A 514 0.64 16.45 20.47
N LYS A 515 1.01 17.04 21.62
CA LYS A 515 1.97 16.43 22.57
C LYS A 515 1.57 15.01 22.99
N LYS A 516 0.26 14.70 23.00
CA LYS A 516 -0.26 13.35 23.32
C LYS A 516 0.05 12.30 22.26
N ARG A 517 0.57 12.68 21.08
CA ARG A 517 0.86 11.77 19.95
C ARG A 517 2.35 11.54 19.74
N VAL A 518 3.18 12.11 20.60
CA VAL A 518 4.63 12.07 20.55
C VAL A 518 5.11 11.55 21.90
N ASP A 519 6.13 10.69 21.89
CA ASP A 519 6.80 10.26 23.11
C ASP A 519 7.62 11.43 23.70
N PRO A 520 7.42 11.81 24.97
CA PRO A 520 8.04 13.00 25.55
C PRO A 520 9.55 12.86 25.83
N ASN A 521 10.09 11.64 25.84
CA ASN A 521 11.51 11.40 26.11
C ASN A 521 12.34 11.44 24.82
N THR A 522 11.75 10.97 23.73
CA THR A 522 12.43 10.80 22.44
C THR A 522 12.01 11.80 21.38
N ASN A 523 10.87 12.47 21.58
CA ASN A 523 10.23 13.38 20.61
C ASN A 523 9.83 12.71 19.29
N GLU A 524 9.76 11.38 19.27
CA GLU A 524 9.28 10.59 18.14
C GLU A 524 7.78 10.33 18.24
N PRO A 525 7.04 10.06 17.15
CA PRO A 525 5.63 9.72 17.23
C PRO A 525 5.42 8.48 18.12
N LEU A 526 4.22 8.32 18.66
CA LEU A 526 3.87 7.10 19.42
C LEU A 526 3.89 5.85 18.55
N PHE A 527 3.51 5.99 17.28
CA PHE A 527 3.58 4.91 16.31
C PHE A 527 3.68 5.41 14.88
N THR A 528 4.33 4.59 14.05
CA THR A 528 4.28 4.64 12.59
C THR A 528 3.76 3.30 12.03
N ASN A 529 3.92 2.22 12.79
CA ASN A 529 3.33 0.92 12.55
C ASN A 529 2.22 0.63 13.57
N CYS A 530 1.07 0.15 13.09
CA CYS A 530 -0.09 -0.17 13.92
C CYS A 530 -0.74 -1.46 13.43
N THR A 531 -0.48 -2.55 14.15
CA THR A 531 -1.11 -3.86 13.96
C THR A 531 -1.81 -4.30 15.24
N ARG A 532 -2.48 -5.46 15.22
CA ARG A 532 -3.07 -6.05 16.44
C ARG A 532 -2.02 -6.35 17.52
N ASP A 533 -0.85 -6.85 17.09
CA ASP A 533 0.14 -7.45 17.98
C ASP A 533 1.28 -6.48 18.32
N PHE A 534 1.45 -5.41 17.52
CA PHE A 534 2.47 -4.39 17.74
C PHE A 534 1.98 -2.99 17.33
N ILE A 535 2.22 -2.01 18.18
CA ILE A 535 2.01 -0.58 17.92
C ILE A 535 3.28 0.14 18.37
N GLY A 536 3.94 0.83 17.45
CA GLY A 536 5.18 1.54 17.76
C GLY A 536 5.80 2.24 16.55
N THR A 537 6.81 3.05 16.83
CA THR A 537 7.52 3.82 15.80
C THR A 537 8.72 3.04 15.30
N LEU A 538 8.73 2.79 13.99
CA LEU A 538 9.76 2.04 13.27
C LEU A 538 10.31 2.82 12.07
N ASP A 539 9.53 3.78 11.57
CA ASP A 539 9.80 4.53 10.36
C ASP A 539 10.32 5.93 10.70
N TYR A 540 11.41 6.34 10.06
CA TYR A 540 12.06 7.61 10.35
C TYR A 540 12.44 8.36 9.08
N ILE A 541 12.47 9.69 9.20
CA ILE A 541 13.07 10.60 8.22
C ILE A 541 14.08 11.45 8.98
N PHE A 542 15.37 11.19 8.78
CA PHE A 542 16.45 12.02 9.31
C PHE A 542 17.00 12.92 8.22
N TYR A 543 17.38 14.15 8.57
CA TYR A 543 18.04 15.08 7.65
C TYR A 543 19.26 15.72 8.31
N SER A 544 20.27 16.07 7.51
CA SER A 544 21.44 16.80 7.98
C SER A 544 21.13 18.29 8.18
N VAL A 545 21.55 18.86 9.30
CA VAL A 545 21.49 20.31 9.60
C VAL A 545 22.83 21.01 9.42
#